data_AF-A0A1G3H3W5-F1
#
_entry.id   AF-A0A1G3H3W5-F1
#
_cell.length_a   1.000
_cell.length_b   1.000
_cell.length_c   1.000
_cell.angle_alpha   90.00
_cell.angle_beta   90.00
_cell.angle_gamma   90.00
#
_symmetry.space_group_name_H-M   'P 1'
#
loop_
_entity.id
_entity.type
_entity.pdbx_description
1 polymer ?
#
loop_
_entity_poly.entity_id
_entity_poly.type
_entity_poly.pdbx_seq_one_letter_code
_entity_poly.pdbx_strand_id
1 'polypeptide(L)'
;MASVSSTSSATQFGLQQLRQLEARRNADQAEQKAQSLKAQASDARHTADQAQENARSLGVQADQAQAQAGKARQGLAAFSTEQQQVTRLANTVDQVLTREQEASASSPTQSIGTSPAASSAAPVVNTQGQVTGQIVNTTA
;
A
#
# COMPACT_ATOMS: atom_id res chain seq x y z
N MET A 1 38.72 96.82 -3.96
CA MET A 1 39.70 95.71 -3.86
C MET A 1 39.08 94.47 -4.49
N ALA A 2 39.86 93.86 -5.38
CA ALA A 2 39.74 92.58 -6.09
C ALA A 2 38.37 91.88 -6.26
N SER A 3 37.97 91.86 -7.53
CA SER A 3 37.08 90.89 -8.17
C SER A 3 37.67 89.47 -8.13
N VAL A 4 36.92 88.49 -7.63
CA VAL A 4 37.09 87.06 -7.96
C VAL A 4 35.76 86.36 -7.69
N SER A 5 35.05 85.88 -8.72
CA SER A 5 33.94 84.89 -8.57
C SER A 5 33.30 84.43 -9.89
N SER A 6 33.61 85.02 -11.05
CA SER A 6 32.91 84.68 -12.30
C SER A 6 33.48 83.50 -13.10
N THR A 7 34.58 82.87 -12.67
CA THR A 7 35.21 81.74 -13.40
C THR A 7 34.77 80.35 -12.91
N SER A 8 33.94 80.22 -11.88
CA SER A 8 33.56 78.91 -11.31
C SER A 8 32.37 78.22 -12.02
N SER A 9 31.56 78.96 -12.79
CA SER A 9 30.32 78.41 -13.37
C SER A 9 30.54 77.50 -14.59
N ALA A 10 31.56 77.77 -15.42
CA ALA A 10 31.86 76.95 -16.60
C ALA A 10 32.44 75.58 -16.21
N THR A 11 33.25 75.51 -15.15
CA THR A 11 33.84 74.26 -14.64
C THR A 11 32.81 73.38 -13.93
N GLN A 12 31.79 73.98 -13.29
CA GLN A 12 30.68 73.23 -12.68
C GLN A 12 29.79 72.53 -13.71
N PHE A 13 29.54 73.16 -14.87
CA PHE A 13 28.70 72.57 -15.92
C PHE A 13 29.34 71.30 -16.53
N GLY A 14 30.64 71.31 -16.79
CA GLY A 14 31.37 70.15 -17.31
C GLY A 14 31.39 68.96 -16.32
N LEU A 15 31.55 69.22 -15.02
CA LEU A 15 31.49 68.18 -13.98
C LEU A 15 30.09 67.57 -13.83
N GLN A 16 29.05 68.39 -13.97
CA GLN A 16 27.67 67.92 -13.88
C GLN A 16 27.32 67.00 -15.06
N GLN A 17 27.81 67.31 -16.25
CA GLN A 17 27.63 66.48 -17.44
C GLN A 17 28.39 65.14 -17.35
N LEU A 18 29.60 65.14 -16.79
CA LEU A 18 30.37 63.91 -16.56
C LEU A 18 29.68 62.98 -15.55
N ARG A 19 29.16 63.54 -14.44
CA ARG A 19 28.39 62.77 -13.44
C ARG A 19 27.13 62.15 -14.02
N GLN A 20 26.46 62.85 -14.94
CA GLN A 20 25.28 62.31 -15.63
C GLN A 20 25.65 61.13 -16.54
N LEU A 21 26.79 61.21 -17.25
CA LEU A 21 27.25 60.11 -18.11
C LEU A 21 27.61 58.87 -17.27
N GLU A 22 28.30 59.06 -16.16
CA GLU A 22 28.65 57.99 -15.24
C GLU A 22 27.40 57.33 -14.63
N ALA A 23 26.43 58.14 -14.21
CA ALA A 23 25.15 57.66 -13.70
C ALA A 23 24.36 56.87 -14.75
N ARG A 24 24.32 57.33 -16.02
CA ARG A 24 23.68 56.60 -17.12
C ARG A 24 24.31 55.23 -17.33
N ARG A 25 25.63 55.17 -17.41
CA ARG A 25 26.35 53.90 -17.59
C ARG A 25 26.13 52.93 -16.43
N ASN A 26 26.05 53.43 -15.20
CA ASN A 26 25.75 52.60 -14.04
C ASN A 26 24.30 52.09 -14.06
N ALA A 27 23.35 52.95 -14.44
CA ALA A 27 21.96 52.56 -14.63
C ALA A 27 21.81 51.45 -15.69
N ASP A 28 22.47 51.60 -16.85
CA ASP A 28 22.43 50.59 -17.92
C ASP A 28 22.99 49.24 -17.44
N GLN A 29 24.09 49.24 -16.68
CA GLN A 29 24.67 48.02 -16.11
C GLN A 29 23.74 47.37 -15.07
N ALA A 30 23.12 48.18 -14.21
CA ALA A 30 22.18 47.71 -13.21
C ALA A 30 20.93 47.09 -13.88
N GLU A 31 20.44 47.71 -14.96
CA GLU A 31 19.30 47.21 -15.71
C GLU A 31 19.61 45.88 -16.39
N GLN A 32 20.76 45.76 -17.06
CA GLN A 32 21.20 44.48 -17.65
C GLN A 32 21.31 43.38 -16.60
N LYS A 33 21.88 43.69 -15.44
CA LYS A 33 21.98 42.75 -14.32
C LYS A 33 20.61 42.35 -13.79
N ALA A 34 19.69 43.30 -13.64
CA ALA A 34 18.33 43.04 -13.20
C ALA A 34 17.57 42.15 -14.20
N GLN A 35 17.71 42.41 -15.50
CA GLN A 35 17.12 41.58 -16.56
C GLN A 35 17.68 40.15 -16.53
N SER A 36 19.00 39.99 -16.37
CA SER A 36 19.64 38.68 -16.23
C SER A 36 19.11 37.91 -15.01
N LEU A 37 19.04 38.57 -13.84
CA LEU A 37 18.53 37.94 -12.62
C LEU A 37 17.04 37.59 -12.74
N LYS A 38 16.24 38.42 -13.43
CA LYS A 38 14.84 38.12 -13.68
C LYS A 38 14.66 36.90 -14.57
N ALA A 39 15.50 36.75 -15.60
CA ALA A 39 15.51 35.56 -16.44
C ALA A 39 15.87 34.31 -15.63
N GLN A 40 16.97 34.35 -14.87
CA GLN A 40 17.38 33.26 -13.98
C GLN A 40 16.29 32.87 -12.97
N ALA A 41 15.61 33.86 -12.39
CA ALA A 41 14.50 33.60 -11.46
C ALA A 41 13.30 32.95 -12.15
N SER A 42 13.01 33.31 -13.40
CA SER A 42 11.97 32.69 -14.21
C SER A 42 12.30 31.23 -14.50
N ASP A 43 13.54 30.93 -14.89
CA ASP A 43 14.00 29.58 -15.16
C ASP A 43 13.94 28.71 -13.90
N ALA A 44 14.43 29.24 -12.77
CA ALA A 44 14.37 28.55 -11.49
C ALA A 44 12.94 28.23 -11.05
N ARG A 45 11.98 29.14 -11.27
CA ARG A 45 10.56 28.89 -11.00
C ARG A 45 10.02 27.79 -11.89
N HIS A 46 10.35 27.81 -13.18
CA HIS A 46 9.91 26.77 -14.10
C HIS A 46 10.44 25.39 -13.70
N THR A 47 11.71 25.28 -13.31
CA THR A 47 12.29 24.04 -12.78
C THR A 47 11.58 23.58 -11.50
N ALA A 48 11.26 24.50 -10.59
CA ALA A 48 10.53 24.18 -9.37
C ALA A 48 9.12 23.65 -9.65
N ASP A 49 8.40 24.26 -10.60
CA ASP A 49 7.07 23.82 -11.01
C ASP A 49 7.12 22.41 -11.62
N GLN A 50 8.10 22.16 -12.50
CA GLN A 50 8.33 20.82 -13.07
C GLN A 50 8.66 19.79 -11.98
N ALA A 51 9.54 20.13 -11.03
CA ALA A 51 9.91 19.25 -9.93
C ALA A 51 8.69 18.93 -9.05
N GLN A 52 7.83 19.91 -8.78
CA GLN A 52 6.61 19.72 -8.01
C GLN A 52 5.64 18.77 -8.73
N GLU A 53 5.48 18.92 -10.04
CA GLU A 53 4.62 18.04 -10.82
C GLU A 53 5.15 16.61 -10.88
N ASN A 54 6.47 16.45 -11.06
CA ASN A 54 7.13 15.15 -10.99
C ASN A 54 6.94 14.50 -9.61
N ALA A 55 7.07 15.27 -8.53
CA ALA A 55 6.84 14.77 -7.17
C ALA A 55 5.39 14.30 -6.97
N ARG A 56 4.39 15.03 -7.49
CA ARG A 56 2.98 14.61 -7.46
C ARG A 56 2.76 13.31 -8.23
N SER A 57 3.32 13.22 -9.44
CA SER A 57 3.23 12.01 -10.27
C SER A 57 3.85 10.79 -9.57
N LEU A 58 5.04 10.96 -8.98
CA LEU A 58 5.69 9.91 -8.18
C LEU A 58 4.87 9.53 -6.96
N GLY A 59 4.23 10.48 -6.28
CA GLY A 59 3.31 10.22 -5.17
C GLY A 59 2.15 9.32 -5.60
N VAL A 60 1.48 9.65 -6.70
CA VAL A 60 0.38 8.84 -7.24
C VAL A 60 0.86 7.43 -7.62
N GLN A 61 2.03 7.31 -8.25
CA GLN A 61 2.62 6.01 -8.60
C GLN A 61 2.95 5.18 -7.34
N ALA A 62 3.48 5.82 -6.30
CA ALA A 62 3.78 5.17 -5.03
C ALA A 62 2.50 4.66 -4.34
N ASP A 63 1.45 5.48 -4.29
CA ASP A 63 0.15 5.11 -3.74
C ASP A 63 -0.46 3.92 -4.51
N GLN A 64 -0.38 3.94 -5.84
CA GLN A 64 -0.85 2.84 -6.69
C GLN A 64 -0.05 1.55 -6.43
N ALA A 65 1.27 1.64 -6.36
CA ALA A 65 2.14 0.51 -6.05
C ALA A 65 1.85 -0.07 -4.65
N GLN A 66 1.61 0.80 -3.66
CA GLN A 66 1.24 0.38 -2.31
C GLN A 66 -0.12 -0.32 -2.28
N ALA A 67 -1.12 0.20 -3.00
CA ALA A 67 -2.42 -0.44 -3.13
C ALA A 67 -2.32 -1.82 -3.80
N GLN A 68 -1.51 -1.94 -4.85
CA GLN A 68 -1.26 -3.23 -5.52
C GLN A 68 -0.55 -4.22 -4.61
N ALA A 69 0.46 -3.78 -3.85
CA ALA A 69 1.14 -4.61 -2.86
C ALA A 69 0.17 -5.07 -1.75
N GLY A 70 -0.72 -4.20 -1.29
CA GLY A 70 -1.77 -4.54 -0.32
C GLY A 70 -2.70 -5.64 -0.83
N LYS A 71 -3.20 -5.50 -2.06
CA LYS A 71 -4.03 -6.53 -2.73
C LYS A 71 -3.29 -7.86 -2.88
N ALA A 72 -2.02 -7.81 -3.29
CA ALA A 72 -1.19 -9.02 -3.43
C ALA A 72 -1.00 -9.75 -2.09
N ARG A 73 -0.74 -9.00 -1.00
CA ARG A 73 -0.63 -9.58 0.36
C ARG A 73 -1.95 -10.21 0.82
N GLN A 74 -3.08 -9.56 0.55
CA GLN A 74 -4.40 -10.12 0.87
C GLN A 74 -4.67 -11.40 0.08
N GLY A 75 -4.35 -11.42 -1.22
CA GLY A 75 -4.47 -12.61 -2.06
C GLY A 75 -3.60 -13.78 -1.57
N LEU A 76 -2.36 -13.51 -1.17
CA LEU A 76 -1.47 -14.52 -0.58
C LEU A 76 -2.03 -15.10 0.73
N ALA A 77 -2.62 -14.26 1.59
CA ALA A 77 -3.24 -14.70 2.83
C ALA A 77 -4.51 -15.53 2.59
N ALA A 78 -5.31 -15.18 1.58
CA ALA A 78 -6.46 -15.99 1.18
C ALA A 78 -6.01 -17.37 0.68
N PHE A 79 -5.02 -17.40 -0.21
CA PHE A 79 -4.49 -18.65 -0.77
C PHE A 79 -3.86 -19.56 0.29
N SER A 80 -3.12 -19.01 1.26
CA SER A 80 -2.55 -19.81 2.35
C SER A 80 -3.63 -20.41 3.26
N THR A 81 -4.73 -19.67 3.48
CA THR A 81 -5.87 -20.16 4.25
C THR A 81 -6.59 -21.29 3.52
N GLU A 82 -6.81 -21.17 2.21
CA GLU A 82 -7.40 -22.23 1.39
C GLU A 82 -6.54 -23.50 1.42
N GLN A 83 -5.21 -23.39 1.26
CA GLN A 83 -4.31 -24.54 1.36
C GLN A 83 -4.41 -25.24 2.73
N GLN A 84 -4.43 -24.47 3.82
CA GLN A 84 -4.59 -25.05 5.16
C GLN A 84 -5.92 -25.79 5.33
N GLN A 85 -7.00 -25.26 4.75
CA GLN A 85 -8.31 -25.92 4.78
C GLN A 85 -8.30 -27.22 3.97
N VAL A 86 -7.70 -27.22 2.78
CA VAL A 86 -7.55 -28.43 1.95
C VAL A 86 -6.72 -29.49 2.67
N THR A 87 -5.60 -29.12 3.30
CA THR A 87 -4.78 -30.06 4.08
C THR A 87 -5.55 -30.63 5.27
N ARG A 88 -6.33 -29.82 5.99
CA ARG A 88 -7.17 -30.31 7.10
C ARG A 88 -8.25 -31.27 6.62
N LEU A 89 -8.89 -30.97 5.49
CA LEU A 89 -9.91 -31.83 4.92
C LEU A 89 -9.31 -33.16 4.47
N ALA A 90 -8.18 -33.13 3.76
CA ALA A 90 -7.46 -34.34 3.34
C ALA A 90 -7.09 -35.23 4.55
N ASN A 91 -6.51 -34.63 5.60
CA ASN A 91 -6.17 -35.37 6.82
C ASN A 91 -7.40 -35.94 7.54
N THR A 92 -8.54 -35.24 7.50
CA THR A 92 -9.79 -35.72 8.10
C THR A 92 -10.35 -36.90 7.33
N VAL A 93 -10.35 -36.84 6.00
CA VAL A 93 -10.77 -37.95 5.13
C VAL A 93 -9.89 -39.17 5.36
N ASP A 94 -8.58 -38.98 5.45
CA ASP A 94 -7.62 -40.06 5.70
C ASP A 94 -7.86 -40.71 7.08
N GLN A 95 -8.11 -39.91 8.13
CA GLN A 95 -8.46 -40.43 9.45
C GLN A 95 -9.78 -41.21 9.46
N VAL A 96 -10.80 -40.77 8.71
CA VAL A 96 -12.08 -41.48 8.60
C VAL A 96 -11.89 -42.81 7.89
N LEU A 97 -11.15 -42.84 6.77
CA LEU A 97 -10.81 -44.07 6.06
C LEU A 97 -10.03 -45.03 6.96
N THR A 98 -9.01 -44.54 7.67
CA THR A 98 -8.21 -45.35 8.60
C THR A 98 -9.08 -45.92 9.72
N ARG A 99 -10.00 -45.13 10.29
CA ARG A 99 -10.93 -45.60 11.33
C ARG A 99 -11.94 -46.61 10.80
N GLU A 100 -12.48 -46.44 9.60
CA GLU A 100 -13.37 -47.42 8.95
C GLU A 100 -12.61 -48.73 8.70
N GLN A 101 -11.33 -48.65 8.35
CA GLN A 101 -10.48 -49.81 8.08
C GLN A 101 -10.01 -50.52 9.36
N GLU A 102 -9.75 -49.78 10.45
CA GLU A 102 -9.51 -50.32 11.79
C GLU A 102 -10.79 -50.89 12.42
N ALA A 103 -11.95 -50.28 12.19
CA ALA A 103 -13.26 -50.83 12.57
C ALA A 103 -13.58 -52.10 11.77
N SER A 104 -13.19 -52.16 10.49
CA SER A 104 -13.33 -53.36 9.66
C SER A 104 -12.34 -54.46 10.05
N ALA A 105 -11.10 -54.11 10.43
CA ALA A 105 -10.09 -55.05 10.93
C ALA A 105 -10.35 -55.54 12.36
N SER A 106 -11.19 -54.81 13.13
CA SER A 106 -11.68 -55.20 14.45
C SER A 106 -12.95 -56.05 14.40
N SER A 107 -13.38 -56.51 13.21
CA SER A 107 -14.41 -57.55 13.11
C SER A 107 -13.86 -58.84 13.72
N PRO A 108 -14.35 -59.31 14.88
CA PRO A 108 -14.01 -60.65 15.31
C PRO A 108 -14.71 -61.60 14.35
N THR A 109 -13.93 -62.42 13.65
CA THR A 109 -14.39 -63.68 13.06
C THR A 109 -15.14 -64.47 14.14
N GLN A 110 -16.46 -64.33 14.20
CA GLN A 110 -17.30 -65.25 14.96
C GLN A 110 -17.80 -66.33 14.03
N SER A 111 -17.24 -67.52 14.22
CA SER A 111 -17.68 -68.76 13.61
C SER A 111 -19.16 -69.04 13.97
N ILE A 112 -19.95 -69.28 12.92
CA ILE A 112 -21.04 -70.26 12.80
C ILE A 112 -21.89 -70.50 14.07
N GLY A 113 -23.10 -69.94 14.08
CA GLY A 113 -24.19 -70.34 14.98
C GLY A 113 -25.51 -69.71 14.56
N THR A 114 -26.45 -70.55 14.14
CA THR A 114 -27.80 -70.20 13.67
C THR A 114 -28.61 -69.34 14.66
N SER A 115 -29.00 -68.10 14.29
CA SER A 115 -30.22 -67.43 14.76
C SER A 115 -30.43 -66.08 14.03
N PRO A 116 -31.61 -65.77 13.46
CA PRO A 116 -31.88 -64.44 12.94
C PRO A 116 -32.48 -63.56 14.05
N ALA A 117 -31.87 -62.41 14.37
CA ALA A 117 -32.56 -61.15 14.67
C ALA A 117 -31.69 -60.13 15.43
N ALA A 118 -31.80 -58.88 14.97
CA ALA A 118 -31.61 -57.60 15.68
C ALA A 118 -30.17 -57.16 16.01
N SER A 119 -29.56 -56.44 15.06
CA SER A 119 -28.56 -55.41 15.35
C SER A 119 -29.19 -54.32 16.23
N SER A 120 -28.96 -54.41 17.55
CA SER A 120 -29.20 -53.29 18.47
C SER A 120 -28.15 -52.21 18.22
N ALA A 121 -28.47 -51.22 17.38
CA ALA A 121 -27.67 -50.01 17.22
C ALA A 121 -27.44 -49.36 18.59
N ALA A 122 -26.17 -49.11 18.95
CA ALA A 122 -25.82 -48.52 20.23
C ALA A 122 -26.39 -47.08 20.32
N PRO A 123 -26.96 -46.69 21.47
CA PRO A 123 -27.58 -45.38 21.64
C PRO A 123 -26.56 -44.26 21.47
N VAL A 124 -26.79 -43.39 20.48
CA VAL A 124 -26.02 -42.15 20.29
C VAL A 124 -26.43 -41.11 21.34
N VAL A 125 -25.46 -40.66 22.13
CA VAL A 125 -25.65 -39.67 23.22
C VAL A 125 -25.17 -38.30 22.73
N ASN A 126 -25.99 -37.25 22.90
CA ASN A 126 -25.57 -35.89 22.57
C ASN A 126 -24.58 -35.32 23.62
N THR A 127 -23.98 -34.16 23.34
CA THR A 127 -23.00 -33.52 24.24
C THR A 127 -23.60 -33.03 25.56
N GLN A 128 -24.92 -33.14 25.72
CA GLN A 128 -25.68 -32.86 26.93
C GLN A 128 -26.07 -34.14 27.70
N GLY A 129 -25.57 -35.32 27.29
CA GLY A 129 -25.79 -36.60 27.98
C GLY A 129 -27.14 -37.25 27.69
N GLN A 130 -27.90 -36.76 26.70
CA GLN A 130 -29.20 -37.33 26.35
C GLN A 130 -29.06 -38.42 25.29
N VAL A 131 -29.65 -39.59 25.55
CA VAL A 131 -29.71 -40.72 24.61
C VAL A 131 -30.77 -40.43 23.55
N THR A 132 -30.38 -40.32 22.28
CA THR A 132 -31.26 -39.83 21.20
C THR A 132 -31.59 -40.88 20.13
N GLY A 133 -31.45 -42.18 20.41
CA GLY A 133 -31.59 -43.22 19.38
C GLY A 133 -32.05 -44.57 19.89
N GLN A 134 -33.26 -44.66 20.42
CA GLN A 134 -33.89 -45.96 20.73
C GLN A 134 -35.04 -46.22 19.74
N ILE A 135 -34.89 -47.23 18.89
CA ILE A 135 -36.00 -47.71 18.04
C ILE A 135 -36.88 -48.59 18.91
N VAL A 136 -38.10 -48.13 19.21
CA VAL A 136 -39.11 -48.89 19.96
C VAL A 136 -40.03 -49.58 18.96
N ASN A 137 -39.93 -50.90 18.84
CA ASN A 137 -40.93 -51.67 18.08
C ASN A 137 -42.22 -51.74 18.91
N THR A 138 -43.21 -50.94 18.55
CA THR A 138 -44.56 -51.06 19.11
C THR A 138 -45.31 -52.11 18.30
N THR A 139 -45.68 -53.23 18.94
CA THR A 139 -46.68 -54.16 18.39
C THR A 139 -48.05 -53.67 18.85
N ALA A 140 -48.94 -53.37 17.90
CA ALA A 140 -50.33 -53.02 18.17
C ALA A 140 -51.17 -54.27 18.45
#